data_AF-A0A9E5C8Q4-F1
#
_entry.id   AF-A0A9E5C8Q4-F1
#
_cell.length_a   1.000
_cell.length_b   1.000
_cell.length_c   1.000
_cell.angle_alpha   90.00
_cell.angle_beta   90.00
_cell.angle_gamma   90.00
#
_symmetry.space_group_name_H-M   'P 1'
#
loop_
_entity.id
_entity.type
_entity.pdbx_description
1 polymer ?
#
loop_
_entity_poly.entity_id
_entity_poly.type
_entity_poly.pdbx_seq_one_letter_code
_entity_poly.pdbx_strand_id
1 'polypeptide(L)'
;MTLSELEIYQKQGFGNSSGMGQHPALLIVDFVNGFADPDQFGGGNIGEAIENTRGLLAAARTLGLPVAFTRVVYAEDGSDAGVFTLKAPPLK
;
A
#
# COMPACT_ATOMS: atom_id res chain seq x y z
N MET A 1 -33.70 -13.30 -12.23
CA MET A 1 -32.88 -12.18 -11.71
C MET A 1 -31.45 -12.67 -11.67
N THR A 2 -30.53 -11.93 -12.29
CA THR A 2 -29.09 -12.18 -12.15
C THR A 2 -28.67 -11.71 -10.76
N LEU A 3 -27.85 -12.51 -10.07
CA LEU A 3 -27.26 -12.10 -8.80
C LEU A 3 -26.36 -10.87 -9.05
N SER A 4 -26.38 -9.93 -8.12
CA SER A 4 -25.34 -8.89 -8.02
C SER A 4 -23.99 -9.52 -7.66
N GLU A 5 -22.90 -8.80 -7.94
CA GLU A 5 -21.55 -9.27 -7.63
C GLU A 5 -21.39 -9.57 -6.13
N LEU A 6 -21.94 -8.72 -5.26
CA LEU A 6 -21.88 -8.92 -3.81
C LEU A 6 -22.60 -10.21 -3.38
N GLU A 7 -23.76 -10.50 -3.95
CA GLU A 7 -24.50 -11.74 -3.69
C GLU A 7 -23.73 -12.98 -4.19
N ILE A 8 -22.98 -12.87 -5.29
CA ILE A 8 -22.10 -13.94 -5.77
C ILE A 8 -20.99 -14.20 -4.76
N TYR A 9 -20.29 -13.16 -4.31
CA TYR A 9 -19.22 -13.29 -3.31
C TYR A 9 -19.73 -13.91 -2.00
N GLN A 10 -20.86 -13.42 -1.50
CA GLN A 10 -21.48 -13.95 -0.28
C GLN A 10 -21.88 -15.41 -0.44
N LYS A 11 -22.53 -15.78 -1.55
CA LYS A 11 -22.93 -17.16 -1.83
C LYS A 11 -21.72 -18.10 -1.93
N GLN A 12 -20.59 -17.61 -2.42
CA GLN A 12 -19.34 -18.37 -2.51
C GLN A 12 -18.55 -18.41 -1.17
N GLY A 13 -19.04 -17.74 -0.12
CA GLY A 13 -18.39 -17.74 1.19
C GLY A 13 -17.21 -16.77 1.32
N PHE A 14 -17.12 -15.74 0.46
CA PHE A 14 -16.12 -14.68 0.60
C PHE A 14 -16.56 -13.61 1.62
N GLY A 15 -15.60 -12.81 2.09
CA GLY A 15 -15.85 -11.68 3.01
C GLY A 15 -15.89 -12.04 4.50
N ASN A 16 -15.46 -13.25 4.87
CA ASN A 16 -15.32 -13.63 6.26
C ASN A 16 -14.19 -12.85 6.96
N SER A 17 -14.28 -12.71 8.29
CA SER A 17 -13.24 -12.06 9.09
C SER A 17 -12.02 -12.96 9.27
N SER A 18 -10.83 -12.43 9.03
CA SER A 18 -9.57 -13.10 9.39
C SER A 18 -9.15 -12.86 10.84
N GLY A 19 -9.71 -11.83 11.50
CA GLY A 19 -9.31 -11.40 12.84
C GLY A 19 -7.91 -10.78 12.92
N MET A 20 -7.53 -10.38 14.13
CA MET A 20 -6.16 -9.90 14.44
C MET A 20 -5.37 -11.01 15.13
N GLY A 21 -4.09 -11.17 14.75
CA GLY A 21 -3.15 -12.05 15.44
C GLY A 21 -2.64 -11.46 16.77
N GLN A 22 -1.81 -12.22 17.49
CA GLN A 22 -1.23 -11.81 18.78
C GLN A 22 0.04 -10.95 18.64
N HIS A 23 0.69 -10.98 17.47
CA HIS A 23 1.95 -10.30 17.21
C HIS A 23 1.86 -9.47 15.92
N PRO A 24 1.14 -8.34 15.96
CA PRO A 24 0.99 -7.49 14.78
C PRO A 24 2.28 -6.72 14.47
N ALA A 25 2.42 -6.35 13.20
CA ALA A 25 3.44 -5.42 12.72
C ALA A 25 2.79 -4.38 11.80
N LEU A 26 3.41 -3.21 11.69
CA LEU A 26 2.98 -2.18 10.76
C LEU A 26 3.91 -2.16 9.54
N LEU A 27 3.34 -2.38 8.35
CA LEU A 27 4.03 -2.22 7.07
C LEU A 27 3.48 -0.98 6.37
N ILE A 28 4.34 -0.01 6.09
CA ILE A 28 3.99 1.18 5.31
C ILE A 28 4.61 1.03 3.92
N VAL A 29 3.74 0.89 2.92
CA VAL A 29 4.16 0.56 1.54
C VAL A 29 4.26 1.84 0.72
N ASP A 30 5.47 2.16 0.28
CA ASP A 30 5.80 3.16 -0.75
C ASP A 30 5.20 4.57 -0.56
N PHE A 31 4.96 4.98 0.69
CA PHE A 31 4.76 6.40 1.03
C PHE A 31 6.07 7.18 0.94
N VAL A 32 6.51 7.39 -0.31
CA VAL A 32 7.67 8.18 -0.70
C VAL A 32 7.22 9.46 -1.40
N ASN A 33 8.13 10.44 -1.50
CA ASN A 33 7.83 11.75 -2.09
C ASN A 33 7.16 11.67 -3.46
N GLY A 34 7.60 10.75 -4.34
CA GLY A 34 7.01 10.60 -5.67
C GLY A 34 5.52 10.21 -5.65
N PHE A 35 5.07 9.43 -4.65
CA PHE A 35 3.66 9.09 -4.47
C PHE A 35 2.89 10.12 -3.63
N ALA A 36 3.59 10.94 -2.84
CA ALA A 36 2.98 12.05 -2.11
C ALA A 36 2.69 13.27 -3.00
N ASP A 37 3.32 13.35 -4.18
CA ASP A 37 3.26 14.47 -5.09
C ASP A 37 2.30 14.19 -6.27
N PRO A 38 1.17 14.94 -6.41
CA PRO A 38 0.24 14.76 -7.52
C PRO A 38 0.82 15.12 -8.89
N ASP A 39 1.93 15.85 -8.96
CA ASP A 39 2.61 16.18 -10.21
C ASP A 39 3.57 15.04 -10.67
N GLN A 40 3.69 13.98 -9.87
CA GLN A 40 4.50 12.78 -10.17
C GLN A 40 3.62 11.52 -10.24
N PHE A 41 3.61 10.70 -9.18
CA PHE A 41 2.84 9.45 -9.08
C PHE A 41 1.71 9.51 -8.05
N GLY A 42 1.54 10.65 -7.39
CA GLY A 42 0.51 10.87 -6.39
C GLY A 42 -0.85 11.22 -6.96
N GLY A 43 -1.69 11.82 -6.12
CA GLY A 43 -3.06 12.23 -6.44
C GLY A 43 -4.13 11.41 -5.72
N GLY A 44 -5.38 11.60 -6.15
CA GLY A 44 -6.54 10.98 -5.49
C GLY A 44 -6.56 11.25 -3.99
N ASN A 45 -6.61 10.19 -3.19
CA ASN A 45 -6.63 10.25 -1.73
C ASN A 45 -5.29 9.86 -1.07
N ILE A 46 -4.17 9.83 -1.80
CA ILE A 46 -2.89 9.38 -1.25
C ILE A 46 -2.43 10.29 -0.10
N GLY A 47 -2.56 11.62 -0.25
CA GLY A 47 -2.22 12.57 0.82
C GLY A 47 -3.03 12.34 2.10
N GLU A 48 -4.33 12.07 1.98
CA GLU A 48 -5.19 11.73 3.12
C GLU A 48 -4.77 10.41 3.78
N ALA A 49 -4.44 9.39 2.96
CA ALA A 49 -3.96 8.11 3.47
C ALA A 49 -2.62 8.24 4.23
N ILE A 50 -1.71 9.09 3.76
CA ILE A 50 -0.46 9.43 4.46
C ILE A 50 -0.78 10.05 5.83
N GLU A 51 -1.64 11.07 5.88
CA GLU A 51 -2.00 11.74 7.13
C GLU A 51 -2.65 10.79 8.14
N ASN A 52 -3.60 9.96 7.71
CA ASN A 52 -4.24 8.96 8.56
C ASN A 52 -3.24 7.91 9.09
N THR A 53 -2.23 7.56 8.30
CA THR A 53 -1.19 6.60 8.68
C THR A 53 -0.27 7.14 9.77
N ARG A 54 -0.12 8.46 9.92
CA ARG A 54 0.71 9.07 10.98
C ARG A 54 0.25 8.65 12.37
N GLY A 55 -1.07 8.61 12.61
CA GLY A 55 -1.64 8.16 13.88
C GLY A 55 -1.34 6.69 14.17
N LEU A 56 -1.49 5.84 13.15
CA LEU A 56 -1.17 4.40 13.25
C LEU A 56 0.32 4.17 13.52
N LEU A 57 1.20 4.90 12.84
CA LEU A 57 2.65 4.85 13.05
C LEU A 57 3.04 5.29 14.47
N ALA A 58 2.44 6.37 14.97
CA ALA A 58 2.68 6.85 16.33
C ALA A 58 2.24 5.82 17.38
N ALA A 59 1.08 5.18 17.19
CA ALA A 59 0.59 4.13 18.07
C ALA A 59 1.49 2.89 18.03
N ALA A 60 1.87 2.42 16.84
CA ALA A 60 2.76 1.27 16.67
C ALA A 60 4.11 1.48 17.37
N ARG A 61 4.70 2.67 17.23
CA ARG A 61 5.96 3.03 17.92
C ARG A 61 5.79 3.11 19.43
N THR A 62 4.71 3.71 19.93
CA THR A 62 4.41 3.80 21.37
C THR A 62 4.27 2.41 22.00
N LEU A 63 3.66 1.47 21.27
CA LEU A 63 3.46 0.08 21.71
C LEU A 63 4.68 -0.82 21.47
N GLY A 64 5.76 -0.31 20.87
CA GLY A 64 6.95 -1.10 20.55
C GLY A 64 6.71 -2.18 19.50
N LEU A 65 5.70 -2.02 18.64
CA LEU A 65 5.42 -2.98 17.56
C LEU A 65 6.50 -2.89 16.46
N PRO A 66 6.80 -4.00 15.76
CA PRO A 66 7.65 -3.94 14.57
C PRO A 66 7.06 -3.01 13.52
N VAL A 67 7.89 -2.14 12.96
CA VAL A 67 7.50 -1.23 11.87
C VAL A 67 8.50 -1.37 10.72
N ALA A 68 7.99 -1.61 9.53
CA ALA A 68 8.77 -1.66 8.29
C ALA A 68 8.22 -0.68 7.26
N PHE A 69 9.13 -0.11 6.46
CA PHE A 69 8.82 0.77 5.35
C PHE A 69 9.40 0.17 4.07
N THR A 70 8.63 0.17 2.98
CA THR A 70 9.14 -0.21 1.66
C THR A 70 9.36 1.00 0.80
N ARG A 71 10.25 0.84 -0.19
CA ARG A 71 10.46 1.79 -1.28
C ARG A 71 10.80 1.00 -2.53
N VAL A 72 10.28 1.44 -3.68
CA VAL A 72 10.80 1.03 -4.98
C VAL A 72 12.12 1.75 -5.23
N VAL A 73 13.16 0.99 -5.59
CA VAL A 73 14.50 1.48 -5.92
C VAL A 73 15.02 0.63 -7.07
N TYR A 74 15.51 1.28 -8.12
CA TYR A 74 16.18 0.63 -9.24
C TYR A 74 17.68 0.92 -9.20
N ALA A 75 18.47 0.01 -9.76
CA ALA A 75 19.89 0.21 -9.98
C ALA A 75 20.12 1.38 -10.96
N GLU A 76 21.16 2.17 -10.73
CA GLU A 76 21.46 3.36 -11.56
C GLU A 76 21.74 3.00 -13.03
N ASP A 77 22.25 1.80 -13.28
CA ASP A 77 22.48 1.28 -14.63
C ASP A 77 21.21 0.70 -15.28
N GLY A 78 20.08 0.72 -14.58
CA GLY A 78 18.80 0.20 -15.02
C GLY A 78 18.76 -1.32 -15.19
N SER A 79 19.74 -2.05 -14.66
CA SER A 79 19.85 -3.51 -14.83
C SER A 79 18.67 -4.29 -14.25
N ASP A 80 17.93 -3.70 -13.30
CA ASP A 80 16.76 -4.26 -12.65
C ASP A 80 15.43 -3.54 -13.01
N ALA A 81 15.47 -2.59 -13.96
CA ALA A 81 14.30 -1.78 -14.34
C ALA A 81 13.10 -2.61 -14.86
N GLY A 82 13.37 -3.81 -15.39
CA GLY A 82 12.35 -4.77 -15.81
C GLY A 82 11.36 -4.20 -16.84
N VAL A 83 10.25 -4.92 -17.07
CA VAL A 83 9.21 -4.47 -18.02
C VAL A 83 8.26 -3.42 -17.43
N PHE A 84 8.17 -3.31 -16.11
CA PHE A 84 7.24 -2.38 -15.46
C PHE A 84 7.60 -0.92 -15.72
N THR A 85 8.90 -0.60 -15.78
CA THR A 85 9.37 0.75 -16.13
C THR A 85 9.04 1.16 -17.56
N LEU A 86 8.72 0.21 -18.47
CA LEU A 86 8.18 0.55 -19.79
C LEU A 86 6.77 1.13 -19.69
N LYS A 87 5.97 0.65 -18.72
CA LYS A 87 4.61 1.14 -18.45
C LYS A 87 4.62 2.44 -17.64
N ALA A 88 5.61 2.61 -16.77
CA ALA A 88 5.78 3.80 -15.92
C ALA A 88 7.20 4.39 -16.07
N PRO A 89 7.48 5.09 -17.19
CA PRO A 89 8.82 5.61 -17.49
C PRO A 89 9.47 6.51 -16.43
N PRO A 90 8.75 7.34 -15.65
CA PRO A 90 9.39 8.18 -14.64
C PRO A 90 9.90 7.43 -13.40
N LEU A 91 9.73 6.10 -13.33
CA LEU A 91 10.23 5.29 -12.22
C LEU A 91 11.73 4.95 -12.32
N LYS A 92 12.34 5.06 -13.50
CA LYS A 92 13.76 4.79 -13.76
C LYS A 92 14.57 6.08 -13.83
#